data_AF-A0A3C1T6L0-F1
#
_entry.id   AF-A0A3C1T6L0-F1
#
_cell.length_a   1.000
_cell.length_b   1.000
_cell.length_c   1.000
_cell.angle_alpha   90.00
_cell.angle_beta   90.00
_cell.angle_gamma   90.00
#
_symmetry.space_group_name_H-M   'P 1'
#
loop_
_entity.id
_entity.type
_entity.pdbx_description
1 polymer ?
#
loop_
_entity_poly.entity_id
_entity_poly.type
_entity_poly.pdbx_seq_one_letter_code
_entity_poly.pdbx_strand_id
1 'polypeptide(L)'
;RYARFNESLSFNYRNQKVNFFSTLNYNRNHRSEELYITRNFRESATKEIKSIFDQKSSMENQRHYYNAKIGADFFVSKKTTLGVVLNGFYNPST
;
A
#
# COMPACT_ATOMS: atom_id res chain seq x y z
N ARG A 1 -1.39 13.96 12.08
CA ARG A 1 -0.39 13.42 11.11
C ARG A 1 -0.28 11.92 11.40
N TYR A 2 -0.55 11.05 10.43
CA TYR A 2 -0.64 9.61 10.68
C TYR A 2 0.65 8.88 10.30
N ALA A 3 1.02 7.87 11.09
CA ALA A 3 2.22 7.08 10.86
C ALA A 3 2.04 6.17 9.65
N ARG A 4 2.99 6.24 8.70
CA ARG A 4 3.09 5.35 7.55
C ARG A 4 4.32 4.49 7.72
N PHE A 5 4.17 3.20 7.46
CA PHE A 5 5.27 2.24 7.57
C PHE A 5 5.51 1.60 6.20
N ASN A 6 6.78 1.49 5.82
CA ASN A 6 7.21 0.73 4.67
C ASN A 6 8.44 -0.06 5.11
N GLU A 7 8.23 -1.33 5.41
CA GLU A 7 9.25 -2.22 5.92
C GLU A 7 9.48 -3.31 4.87
N SER A 8 10.74 -3.56 4.57
CA SER A 8 11.15 -4.66 3.70
C SER A 8 12.28 -5.42 4.36
N LEU A 9 12.14 -6.73 4.40
CA LEU A 9 13.16 -7.65 4.87
C LEU A 9 13.54 -8.53 3.69
N SER A 10 14.82 -8.50 3.34
CA SER A 10 15.38 -9.31 2.26
C SER A 10 16.47 -10.21 2.82
N PHE A 11 16.33 -11.50 2.60
CA PHE A 11 17.29 -12.51 2.99
C PHE A 11 17.70 -13.30 1.75
N ASN A 12 19.01 -13.46 1.58
CA ASN A 12 19.58 -14.30 0.55
C ASN A 12 20.69 -15.16 1.17
N TYR A 13 20.64 -16.45 0.86
CA TYR A 13 21.64 -17.40 1.27
C TYR A 13 22.02 -18.25 0.06
N ARG A 14 23.30 -18.19 -0.32
CA ARG A 14 23.81 -18.95 -1.45
C ARG A 14 25.00 -19.80 -1.04
N ASN A 15 24.92 -21.08 -1.42
CA ASN A 15 26.02 -22.03 -1.39
C ASN A 15 26.22 -22.63 -2.79
N GLN A 16 27.30 -23.37 -3.01
CA GLN A 16 27.69 -23.91 -4.32
C GLN A 16 26.59 -24.73 -5.02
N LYS A 17 25.72 -25.40 -4.25
CA LYS A 17 24.63 -26.26 -4.77
C LYS A 17 23.22 -25.70 -4.55
N VAL A 18 23.06 -24.71 -3.67
CA VAL A 18 21.73 -24.22 -3.27
C VAL A 18 21.75 -22.70 -3.17
N ASN A 19 20.76 -22.05 -3.75
CA ASN A 19 20.44 -20.65 -3.52
C ASN A 19 19.07 -20.58 -2.87
N PHE A 20 18.93 -19.83 -1.79
CA PHE A 20 17.67 -19.56 -1.13
C PHE A 20 17.50 -18.06 -1.02
N PHE A 21 16.31 -17.57 -1.31
CA PHE A 21 15.98 -16.17 -1.17
C PHE A 21 14.57 -16.00 -0.63
N SER A 22 14.40 -15.01 0.24
CA SER A 22 13.11 -14.61 0.73
C SER A 22 13.04 -13.09 0.88
N THR A 23 11.91 -12.53 0.48
CA THR A 23 11.60 -11.11 0.62
C THR A 23 10.24 -10.99 1.27
N LEU A 24 10.17 -10.29 2.40
CA LEU A 24 8.94 -9.94 3.09
C LEU A 24 8.80 -8.41 3.03
N ASN A 25 7.64 -7.94 2.61
CA ASN A 25 7.33 -6.52 2.52
C ASN A 25 6.04 -6.25 3.30
N TYR A 26 6.08 -5.24 4.15
CA TYR A 26 4.93 -4.73 4.87
C TYR A 26 4.78 -3.23 4.60
N ASN A 27 3.59 -2.82 4.18
CA ASN A 27 3.27 -1.41 3.98
C ASN A 27 1.97 -1.04 4.68
N ARG A 28 2.05 -0.02 5.54
CA ARG A 28 0.89 0.63 6.16
C ARG A 28 0.74 2.02 5.56
N ASN A 29 -0.30 2.20 4.76
CA ASN A 29 -0.68 3.50 4.24
C ASN A 29 -1.82 4.08 5.08
N HIS A 30 -1.49 5.06 5.91
CA HIS A 30 -2.45 5.82 6.68
C HIS A 30 -2.54 7.24 6.11
N ARG A 31 -3.72 7.59 5.59
CA ARG A 31 -4.04 8.92 5.07
C ARG A 31 -5.29 9.46 5.75
N SER A 32 -5.30 10.76 5.97
CA SER A 32 -6.50 11.50 6.31
C SER A 32 -6.65 12.63 5.31
N GLU A 33 -7.89 12.84 4.91
CA GLU A 33 -8.31 13.88 4.01
C GLU A 33 -9.40 14.68 4.71
N GLU A 34 -9.21 15.99 4.77
CA GLU A 34 -10.23 16.93 5.22
C GLU A 34 -10.85 17.60 3.99
N LEU A 35 -12.17 17.57 3.89
CA LEU A 35 -12.93 18.21 2.83
C LEU A 35 -13.78 19.32 3.44
N TYR A 36 -13.51 20.55 3.04
CA TYR A 36 -14.29 21.73 3.43
C TYR A 36 -15.08 22.22 2.21
N ILE A 37 -16.40 22.28 2.34
CA ILE A 37 -17.32 22.71 1.30
C ILE A 37 -18.11 23.91 1.82
N THR A 38 -17.89 25.06 1.19
CA THR A 38 -18.73 26.24 1.38
C THR A 38 -19.54 26.47 0.11
N ARG A 39 -20.88 26.45 0.23
CA ARG A 39 -21.80 26.77 -0.86
C ARG A 39 -22.60 28.00 -0.50
N ASN A 40 -22.45 29.05 -1.31
CA ASN A 40 -23.24 30.26 -1.20
C ASN A 40 -24.40 30.19 -2.19
N PHE A 41 -25.62 30.02 -1.70
CA PHE A 41 -26.81 30.06 -2.52
C PHE A 41 -27.20 31.52 -2.76
N ARG A 42 -27.25 31.94 -4.02
CA ARG A 42 -27.59 33.31 -4.42
C ARG A 42 -28.92 33.34 -5.17
N GLU A 43 -29.66 34.41 -5.00
CA GLU A 43 -30.91 34.64 -5.72
C GLU A 43 -30.63 35.06 -7.17
N SER A 44 -31.33 34.45 -8.13
CA SER A 44 -31.00 34.53 -9.56
C SER A 44 -31.12 35.95 -10.16
N ALA A 45 -31.97 36.80 -9.58
CA ALA A 45 -32.26 38.15 -10.08
C ALA A 45 -31.41 39.24 -9.43
N THR A 46 -31.23 39.20 -8.10
CA THR A 46 -30.56 40.24 -7.30
C THR A 46 -29.11 39.89 -6.96
N LYS A 47 -28.69 38.63 -7.18
CA LYS A 47 -27.38 38.07 -6.79
C LYS A 47 -27.09 38.12 -5.27
N GLU A 48 -28.09 38.43 -4.44
CA GLU A 48 -27.94 38.45 -2.99
C GLU A 48 -27.78 37.02 -2.43
N ILE A 49 -27.00 36.89 -1.35
CA ILE A 49 -26.74 35.60 -0.70
C ILE A 49 -27.94 35.25 0.18
N LYS A 50 -28.63 34.17 -0.17
CA LYS A 50 -29.83 33.69 0.50
C LYS A 50 -29.52 32.70 1.63
N SER A 51 -28.46 31.91 1.48
CA SER A 51 -28.01 30.98 2.51
C SER A 51 -26.56 30.55 2.27
N ILE A 52 -25.84 30.30 3.35
CA ILE A 52 -24.47 29.78 3.36
C ILE A 52 -24.53 28.37 3.94
N PHE A 53 -24.14 27.39 3.14
CA PHE A 53 -24.00 26.01 3.57
C PHE A 53 -22.52 25.71 3.77
N ASP A 54 -22.16 25.43 5.02
CA ASP A 54 -20.81 25.06 5.43
C ASP A 54 -20.79 23.59 5.86
N GLN A 55 -19.97 22.78 5.20
CA GLN A 55 -19.79 21.37 5.50
C GLN A 55 -18.31 21.03 5.63
N LYS A 56 -17.94 20.52 6.80
CA LYS A 56 -16.63 19.90 7.05
C LYS A 56 -16.81 18.37 7.11
N SER A 57 -16.08 17.65 6.26
CA SER A 57 -16.00 16.18 6.30
C SER A 57 -14.55 15.76 6.55
N SER A 58 -14.34 14.82 7.46
CA SER A 58 -13.03 14.21 7.72
C SER A 58 -13.09 12.75 7.32
N MET A 59 -12.24 12.36 6.37
CA MET A 59 -12.12 11.00 5.89
C MET A 59 -10.78 10.44 6.34
N GLU A 60 -10.79 9.26 6.95
CA GLU A 60 -9.58 8.53 7.33
C GLU A 60 -9.54 7.23 6.53
N ASN A 61 -8.41 6.98 5.86
CA ASN A 61 -8.20 5.78 5.06
C ASN A 61 -6.94 5.06 5.56
N GLN A 62 -7.14 3.82 5.99
CA GLN A 62 -6.07 2.94 6.46
C GLN A 62 -6.01 1.72 5.55
N ARG A 63 -4.84 1.46 4.97
CA ARG A 63 -4.59 0.25 4.17
C ARG A 63 -3.34 -0.45 4.64
N HIS A 64 -3.42 -1.77 4.70
CA HIS A 64 -2.32 -2.65 5.03
C HIS A 64 -2.03 -3.55 3.83
N TYR A 65 -0.78 -3.58 3.40
CA TYR A 65 -0.31 -4.43 2.31
C TYR A 65 0.79 -5.32 2.83
N TYR A 66 0.64 -6.61 2.63
CA TYR A 66 1.65 -7.61 2.94
C TYR A 66 2.02 -8.31 1.64
N ASN A 67 3.32 -8.43 1.35
CA ASN A 67 3.81 -9.22 0.24
C ASN A 67 4.96 -10.09 0.70
N ALA A 68 4.92 -11.37 0.32
CA ALA A 68 5.94 -12.34 0.67
C ALA A 68 6.35 -13.08 -0.60
N LYS A 69 7.65 -13.13 -0.86
CA LYS A 69 8.26 -13.93 -1.92
C LYS A 69 9.28 -14.84 -1.28
N ILE A 70 9.19 -16.13 -1.55
CA ILE A 70 10.20 -17.10 -1.12
C ILE A 70 10.58 -17.94 -2.33
N GLY A 71 11.86 -18.28 -2.45
CA GLY A 71 12.34 -19.09 -3.54
C GLY A 71 13.61 -19.83 -3.20
N ALA A 72 13.80 -20.95 -3.88
CA ALA A 72 15.00 -21.75 -3.77
C ALA A 72 15.39 -22.28 -5.14
N ASP A 73 16.68 -22.22 -5.44
CA ASP A 73 17.30 -22.78 -6.63
C ASP A 73 18.31 -23.86 -6.25
N PHE A 74 18.28 -24.98 -6.95
CA PHE A 74 19.21 -26.09 -6.81
C PHE A 74 20.04 -26.26 -8.08
N PHE A 75 21.36 -26.23 -7.96
CA PHE A 75 22.28 -26.38 -9.09
C PHE A 75 22.59 -27.87 -9.31
N VAL A 76 21.88 -28.48 -10.26
CA VAL A 76 22.08 -29.90 -10.67
C VAL A 76 23.43 -30.08 -11.36
N SER A 77 23.85 -29.09 -12.16
CA SER A 77 25.17 -29.03 -12.78
C SER A 77 25.65 -27.58 -12.83
N LYS A 78 26.90 -27.31 -13.23
CA LYS A 78 27.39 -25.94 -13.42
C LYS A 78 26.59 -25.12 -14.45
N LYS A 79 25.77 -25.79 -15.28
CA LYS A 79 24.97 -25.18 -16.34
C LYS A 79 23.46 -25.42 -16.19
N THR A 80 23.03 -26.16 -15.16
CA THR A 80 21.63 -26.58 -14.99
C THR A 80 21.17 -26.27 -13.58
N THR A 81 20.12 -25.45 -13.48
CA THR A 81 19.51 -25.03 -12.22
C THR A 81 18.02 -25.33 -12.24
N LEU A 82 17.51 -25.92 -11.17
CA LEU A 82 16.08 -26.12 -10.94
C LEU A 82 15.64 -25.21 -9.82
N GLY A 83 14.65 -24.36 -10.07
CA GLY A 83 14.18 -23.39 -9.10
C GLY A 83 12.68 -23.47 -8.87
N VAL A 84 12.25 -23.15 -7.66
CA VAL A 84 10.85 -22.97 -7.29
C VAL A 84 10.71 -21.64 -6.57
N VAL A 85 9.72 -20.85 -6.99
CA VAL A 85 9.41 -19.55 -6.37
C VAL A 85 7.94 -19.50 -6.05
N LEU A 86 7.64 -19.09 -4.82
CA LEU A 86 6.30 -18.82 -4.34
C LEU A 86 6.19 -17.34 -4.03
N ASN A 87 5.12 -16.72 -4.52
CA ASN A 87 4.80 -15.33 -4.26
C ASN A 87 3.37 -15.24 -3.75
N GLY A 88 3.19 -14.54 -2.64
CA GLY A 88 1.91 -14.28 -2.01
C GLY A 88 1.75 -12.80 -1.71
N PHE A 89 0.52 -12.29 -1.84
CA PHE A 89 0.17 -10.96 -1.39
C PHE A 89 -1.14 -11.03 -0.60
N TYR A 90 -1.24 -10.18 0.42
CA TYR A 90 -2.43 -10.03 1.23
C TYR A 90 -2.74 -8.53 1.38
N ASN A 91 -3.93 -8.15 0.96
CA ASN A 91 -4.42 -6.77 1.00
C ASN A 91 -5.84 -6.77 1.59
N PRO A 92 -5.98 -6.79 2.92
CA PRO A 92 -7.28 -6.61 3.55
C PRO A 92 -7.80 -5.22 3.27
N SER A 93 -8.91 -5.13 2.52
CA SER A 93 -9.69 -3.90 2.44
C SER A 93 -10.56 -3.84 3.70
N THR A 94 -10.41 -2.76 4.48
CA THR A 94 -11.39 -2.37 5.51
C THR A 94 -12.08 -1.10 5.04
#